data_AF-A0A674M8P8-F1
#
_entry.id   AF-A0A674M8P8-F1
#
_cell.length_a   1.000
_cell.length_b   1.000
_cell.length_c   1.000
_cell.angle_alpha   90.00
_cell.angle_beta   90.00
_cell.angle_gamma   90.00
#
_symmetry.space_group_name_H-M   'P 1'
#
loop_
_entity.id
_entity.type
_entity.pdbx_description
1 polymer ?
#
loop_
_entity_poly.entity_id
_entity_poly.type
_entity_poly.pdbx_seq_one_letter_code
_entity_poly.pdbx_strand_id
1 'polypeptide(L)'
;MPIRKKTNKNPPVMSHEFIIQNHADIVSCVAMVFLLGLMFEITSKFAVIFITVQYNVTISANEGPDETAVNYFHHGIKDLATVFFYMLVAIIMHAIIQEYVLDKINKKKHFSKTKHSKFNESGQLSAFYLFSFGWGASILLSENFLSNPVNLWEGYPHTLMPFQMKFYFICQLGYWLHALPELYFQKTKKAAVNIDIFCSLNRLGLVLLVLHYFIELLFHVSRLIYFSNENRQFGFTIWAVLFVLGRLLTLSLSVLTVGFGLATAENQGFDLAAGNFNIVFVRITVLAAICLSQVFMMWKFINFQLRRWREHSQVQTLKKKPAPAKSKSKKDKANGVNGVNSHAADSPRARKEKSS
;
A
#
# COMPACT_ATOMS: atom_id res chain seq x y z
N MET A 1 -17.17 -5.18 9.05
CA MET A 1 -16.80 -5.66 10.40
C MET A 1 -17.79 -5.07 11.40
N PRO A 2 -18.58 -5.90 12.11
CA PRO A 2 -19.59 -5.44 13.05
C PRO A 2 -18.90 -4.88 14.30
N ILE A 3 -19.25 -3.66 14.68
CA ILE A 3 -18.72 -2.99 15.88
C ILE A 3 -19.44 -3.58 17.09
N ARG A 4 -18.75 -4.45 17.83
CA ARG A 4 -19.20 -4.92 19.14
C ARG A 4 -19.01 -3.78 20.15
N LYS A 5 -20.00 -3.54 21.01
CA LYS A 5 -19.95 -2.54 22.09
C LYS A 5 -18.65 -2.72 22.89
N LYS A 6 -17.87 -1.65 23.06
CA LYS A 6 -16.78 -1.59 24.05
C LYS A 6 -17.39 -1.83 25.42
N THR A 7 -17.29 -3.04 25.93
CA THR A 7 -17.45 -3.32 27.36
C THR A 7 -16.17 -2.88 28.06
N ASN A 8 -16.30 -2.05 29.09
CA ASN A 8 -15.21 -1.44 29.88
C ASN A 8 -14.43 -2.45 30.74
N LYS A 9 -14.40 -3.72 30.37
CA LYS A 9 -13.67 -4.79 31.06
C LYS A 9 -12.48 -5.17 30.18
N ASN A 10 -11.28 -5.22 30.77
CA ASN A 10 -10.12 -5.76 30.08
C ASN A 10 -10.45 -7.17 29.56
N PRO A 11 -10.19 -7.46 28.29
CA PRO A 11 -10.46 -8.79 27.76
C PRO A 11 -9.63 -9.82 28.52
N PRO A 12 -10.11 -11.08 28.67
CA PRO A 12 -9.36 -12.12 29.34
C PRO A 12 -7.97 -12.26 28.72
N VAL A 13 -6.94 -12.46 29.54
CA VAL A 13 -5.55 -12.67 29.10
C VAL A 13 -5.53 -13.85 28.11
N MET A 14 -4.82 -13.71 26.98
CA MET A 14 -4.78 -14.66 25.85
C MET A 14 -6.09 -14.85 25.07
N SER A 15 -7.16 -14.10 25.35
CA SER A 15 -8.32 -14.08 24.47
C SER A 15 -7.98 -13.45 23.12
N HIS A 16 -8.78 -13.79 22.11
CA HIS A 16 -8.63 -13.22 20.77
C HIS A 16 -8.68 -11.67 20.78
N GLU A 17 -9.55 -11.09 21.61
CA GLU A 17 -9.67 -9.63 21.77
C GLU A 17 -8.43 -9.03 22.48
N PHE A 18 -7.81 -9.75 23.43
CA PHE A 18 -6.58 -9.31 24.09
C PHE A 18 -5.39 -9.27 23.12
N ILE A 19 -5.23 -10.32 22.30
CA ILE A 19 -4.14 -10.40 21.31
C ILE A 19 -4.27 -9.28 20.28
N ILE A 20 -5.48 -9.01 19.77
CA ILE A 20 -5.70 -7.91 18.82
C ILE A 20 -5.37 -6.55 19.44
N GLN A 21 -5.76 -6.31 20.69
CA GLN A 21 -5.52 -5.02 21.34
C GLN A 21 -4.05 -4.77 21.66
N ASN A 22 -3.30 -5.81 22.03
CA ASN A 22 -1.91 -5.69 22.46
C ASN A 22 -0.92 -6.24 21.42
N HIS A 23 -1.33 -6.42 20.16
CA HIS A 23 -0.51 -7.06 19.14
C HIS A 23 0.85 -6.35 18.94
N ALA A 24 0.86 -5.02 19.00
CA ALA A 24 2.09 -4.23 18.86
C ALA A 24 3.07 -4.50 20.01
N ASP A 25 2.58 -4.54 21.26
CA ASP A 25 3.40 -4.79 22.44
C ASP A 25 3.92 -6.23 22.49
N ILE A 26 3.08 -7.20 22.12
CA ILE A 26 3.46 -8.62 22.00
C ILE A 26 4.56 -8.77 20.96
N VAL A 27 4.38 -8.19 19.77
CA VAL A 27 5.37 -8.25 18.69
C VAL A 27 6.65 -7.52 19.06
N SER A 28 6.55 -6.39 19.77
CA SER A 28 7.71 -5.66 20.31
C SER A 28 8.49 -6.53 21.31
N CYS A 29 7.81 -7.26 22.18
CA CYS A 29 8.46 -8.22 23.09
C CYS A 29 9.20 -9.32 22.31
N VAL A 30 8.60 -9.88 21.25
CA VAL A 30 9.25 -10.88 20.39
C VAL A 30 10.48 -10.28 19.69
N ALA A 31 10.38 -9.07 19.15
CA ALA A 31 11.52 -8.37 18.54
C ALA A 31 12.65 -8.13 19.57
N MET A 32 12.30 -7.80 20.82
CA MET A 32 13.24 -7.57 21.91
C MET A 32 14.05 -8.82 22.26
N VAL A 33 13.48 -10.02 22.13
CA VAL A 33 14.24 -11.27 22.35
C VAL A 33 15.43 -11.38 21.40
N PHE A 34 15.29 -10.99 20.14
CA PHE A 34 16.40 -10.98 19.19
C PHE A 34 17.43 -9.90 19.54
N LEU A 35 16.99 -8.71 19.94
CA LEU A 35 17.89 -7.62 20.33
C LEU A 35 18.69 -7.96 21.60
N LEU A 36 18.04 -8.47 22.65
CA LEU A 36 18.70 -8.95 23.87
C LEU A 36 19.58 -10.16 23.59
N GLY A 37 19.20 -10.99 22.61
CA GLY A 37 20.00 -12.10 22.12
C GLY A 37 21.38 -11.67 21.60
N LEU A 38 21.58 -10.40 21.21
CA LEU A 38 22.91 -9.88 20.85
C LEU A 38 23.83 -9.67 22.06
N MET A 39 23.29 -9.60 23.29
CA MET A 39 24.07 -9.27 24.49
C MET A 39 24.94 -10.43 24.99
N PHE A 40 24.60 -11.68 24.65
CA PHE A 40 25.37 -12.86 25.05
C PHE A 40 26.02 -13.53 23.84
N GLU A 41 27.26 -14.01 24.00
CA GLU A 41 28.07 -14.56 22.92
C GLU A 41 27.44 -15.79 22.24
N ILE A 42 26.77 -16.65 22.99
CA ILE A 42 26.13 -17.85 22.45
C ILE A 42 24.88 -17.48 21.64
N THR A 43 24.04 -16.60 22.18
CA THR A 43 22.79 -16.19 21.54
C THR A 43 23.01 -15.24 20.37
N SER A 44 24.10 -14.46 20.39
CA SER A 44 24.39 -13.48 19.34
C SER A 44 24.62 -14.14 17.99
N LYS A 45 25.26 -15.32 17.96
CA LYS A 45 25.46 -16.15 16.75
C LYS A 45 24.15 -16.48 16.03
N PHE A 46 23.04 -16.60 16.78
CA PHE A 46 21.72 -16.86 16.22
C PHE A 46 20.95 -15.57 15.95
N ALA A 47 20.97 -14.61 16.88
CA ALA A 47 20.26 -13.34 16.75
C ALA A 47 20.72 -12.51 15.55
N VAL A 48 22.02 -12.54 15.23
CA VAL A 48 22.58 -11.83 14.06
C VAL A 48 21.92 -12.27 12.75
N ILE A 49 21.55 -13.55 12.60
CA ILE A 49 20.89 -14.07 11.37
C ILE A 49 19.57 -13.34 11.09
N PHE A 50 18.85 -12.96 12.15
CA PHE A 50 17.58 -12.25 12.06
C PHE A 50 17.77 -10.75 11.81
N ILE A 51 18.85 -10.15 12.31
CA ILE A 51 18.98 -8.69 12.35
C ILE A 51 19.77 -8.17 11.15
N THR A 52 20.86 -8.84 10.76
CA THR A 52 21.77 -8.32 9.73
C THR A 52 21.43 -8.88 8.34
N VAL A 53 21.84 -8.14 7.30
CA VAL A 53 21.78 -8.63 5.92
C VAL A 53 22.78 -9.76 5.73
N GLN A 54 22.31 -10.90 5.20
CA GLN A 54 23.09 -12.13 5.10
C GLN A 54 23.89 -12.21 3.79
N TYR A 55 24.82 -13.16 3.68
CA TYR A 55 25.56 -13.48 2.44
C TYR A 55 26.42 -12.34 1.88
N ASN A 56 27.16 -11.63 2.75
CA ASN A 56 28.15 -10.65 2.32
C ASN A 56 29.31 -11.32 1.57
N VAL A 57 29.72 -10.70 0.47
CA VAL A 57 30.88 -11.04 -0.35
C VAL A 57 31.67 -9.75 -0.56
N THR A 58 32.90 -9.74 -0.09
CA THR A 58 33.80 -8.60 -0.27
C THR A 58 34.63 -8.82 -1.53
N ILE A 59 34.52 -7.89 -2.48
CA ILE A 59 35.28 -7.90 -3.73
C ILE A 59 36.28 -6.73 -3.67
N SER A 60 37.57 -7.05 -3.83
CA SER A 60 38.62 -6.03 -3.94
C SER A 60 38.51 -5.36 -5.31
N ALA A 61 38.22 -4.06 -5.34
CA ALA A 61 37.96 -3.34 -6.58
C ALA A 61 39.24 -2.98 -7.37
N ASN A 62 40.43 -3.03 -6.76
CA ASN A 62 41.71 -2.70 -7.41
C ASN A 62 42.82 -3.69 -7.01
N GLU A 63 43.58 -4.18 -7.98
CA GLU A 63 44.93 -4.74 -7.75
C GLU A 63 45.94 -3.57 -7.66
N GLY A 64 46.00 -2.91 -6.50
CA GLY A 64 46.88 -1.75 -6.27
C GLY A 64 46.96 -1.38 -4.78
N PRO A 65 47.84 -0.44 -4.38
CA PRO A 65 48.07 -0.09 -2.97
C PRO A 65 46.85 0.52 -2.27
N ASP A 66 45.85 0.99 -3.02
CA ASP A 66 44.55 1.47 -2.51
C ASP A 66 43.46 0.42 -2.74
N GLU A 67 43.50 -0.67 -1.97
CA GLU A 67 42.44 -1.68 -1.93
C GLU A 67 41.15 -1.09 -1.36
N THR A 68 40.25 -0.64 -2.24
CA THR A 68 38.88 -0.33 -1.85
C THR A 68 38.05 -1.62 -1.90
N ALA A 69 37.83 -2.21 -0.73
CA ALA A 69 36.97 -3.36 -0.56
C ALA A 69 35.50 -2.96 -0.71
N VAL A 70 34.82 -3.45 -1.76
CA VAL A 70 33.39 -3.20 -1.98
C VAL A 70 32.59 -4.44 -1.57
N ASN A 71 31.56 -4.23 -0.75
CA ASN A 71 30.71 -5.30 -0.22
C ASN A 71 29.47 -5.50 -1.11
N TYR A 72 29.33 -6.71 -1.66
CA TYR A 72 28.16 -7.19 -2.40
C TYR A 72 27.48 -8.32 -1.64
N PHE A 73 26.24 -8.62 -2.01
CA PHE A 73 25.46 -9.64 -1.31
C PHE A 73 24.78 -10.58 -2.29
N HIS A 74 24.81 -11.87 -1.98
CA HIS A 74 23.97 -12.87 -2.64
C HIS A 74 22.59 -12.97 -1.97
N HIS A 75 21.64 -13.64 -2.61
CA HIS A 75 20.39 -14.05 -1.96
C HIS A 75 20.51 -15.48 -1.41
N GLY A 76 19.74 -15.81 -0.38
CA GLY A 76 19.63 -17.18 0.08
C GLY A 76 18.62 -17.39 1.21
N ILE A 77 18.44 -18.64 1.62
CA ILE A 77 17.39 -19.04 2.57
C ILE A 77 17.47 -18.32 3.92
N LYS A 78 18.67 -17.93 4.38
CA LYS A 78 18.83 -17.19 5.64
C LYS A 78 18.16 -15.81 5.59
N ASP A 79 17.96 -15.25 4.39
CA ASP A 79 17.24 -13.98 4.24
C ASP A 79 15.78 -14.09 4.69
N LEU A 80 15.17 -15.30 4.76
CA LEU A 80 13.83 -15.47 5.33
C LEU A 80 13.79 -15.11 6.82
N ALA A 81 14.85 -15.43 7.57
CA ALA A 81 14.93 -15.06 8.99
C ALA A 81 15.04 -13.53 9.15
N THR A 82 15.81 -12.89 8.27
CA THR A 82 15.94 -11.44 8.23
C THR A 82 14.61 -10.78 7.84
N VAL A 83 13.93 -11.28 6.80
CA VAL A 83 12.59 -10.83 6.39
C VAL A 83 11.59 -10.98 7.53
N PHE A 84 11.63 -12.09 8.28
CA PHE A 84 10.77 -12.29 9.44
C PHE A 84 11.00 -11.23 10.52
N PHE A 85 12.25 -10.91 10.84
CA PHE A 85 12.54 -9.86 11.81
C PHE A 85 12.04 -8.48 11.34
N TYR A 86 12.31 -8.11 10.09
CA TYR A 86 11.84 -6.83 9.54
C TYR A 86 10.32 -6.79 9.34
N MET A 87 9.64 -7.94 9.23
CA MET A 87 8.18 -8.02 9.35
C MET A 87 7.71 -7.62 10.76
N LEU A 88 8.38 -8.06 11.83
CA LEU A 88 8.06 -7.62 13.20
C LEU A 88 8.26 -6.11 13.35
N VAL A 89 9.38 -5.58 12.82
CA VAL A 89 9.65 -4.14 12.79
C VAL A 89 8.55 -3.40 12.03
N ALA A 90 8.09 -3.91 10.89
CA ALA A 90 7.00 -3.32 10.12
C ALA A 90 5.68 -3.28 10.90
N ILE A 91 5.35 -4.32 11.68
CA ILE A 91 4.16 -4.33 12.57
C ILE A 91 4.27 -3.22 13.63
N ILE A 92 5.44 -3.09 14.27
CA ILE A 92 5.70 -2.05 15.29
C ILE A 92 5.56 -0.67 14.65
N MET A 93 6.19 -0.44 13.49
CA MET A 93 6.11 0.84 12.78
C MET A 93 4.67 1.17 12.36
N HIS A 94 3.91 0.19 11.86
CA HIS A 94 2.50 0.35 11.51
C HIS A 94 1.68 0.81 12.73
N ALA A 95 1.88 0.16 13.90
CA ALA A 95 1.22 0.53 15.14
C ALA A 95 1.59 1.96 15.61
N ILE A 96 2.88 2.33 15.55
CA ILE A 96 3.35 3.67 15.90
C ILE A 96 2.70 4.73 15.01
N ILE A 97 2.71 4.53 13.69
CA ILE A 97 2.08 5.46 12.73
C ILE A 97 0.57 5.56 13.01
N GLN A 98 -0.08 4.44 13.34
CA GLN A 98 -1.50 4.41 13.66
C GLN A 98 -1.81 5.27 14.89
N GLU A 99 -1.12 5.03 16.00
CA GLU A 99 -1.40 5.65 17.29
C GLU A 99 -0.98 7.12 17.34
N TYR A 100 0.24 7.43 16.90
CA TYR A 100 0.85 8.75 17.08
C TYR A 100 0.51 9.73 15.95
N VAL A 101 0.18 9.25 14.76
CA VAL A 101 -0.11 10.13 13.62
C VAL A 101 -1.59 10.06 13.24
N LEU A 102 -2.07 8.90 12.81
CA LEU A 102 -3.39 8.80 12.17
C LEU A 102 -4.53 9.01 13.17
N ASP A 103 -4.46 8.38 14.34
CA ASP A 103 -5.48 8.53 15.38
C ASP A 103 -5.54 9.95 15.94
N LYS A 104 -4.40 10.66 16.00
CA LYS A 104 -4.38 12.08 16.40
C LYS A 104 -5.09 12.96 15.37
N ILE A 105 -4.86 12.74 14.08
CA ILE A 105 -5.53 13.48 13.01
C ILE A 105 -7.04 13.18 13.00
N ASN A 106 -7.43 11.92 13.17
CA ASN A 106 -8.83 11.52 13.20
C ASN A 106 -9.60 12.11 14.38
N LYS A 107 -9.00 12.13 15.58
CA LYS A 107 -9.60 12.77 16.76
C LYS A 107 -9.89 14.25 16.51
N LYS A 108 -9.07 14.94 15.71
CA LYS A 108 -9.26 16.36 15.36
C LYS A 108 -10.33 16.58 14.29
N LYS A 109 -10.51 15.64 13.35
CA LYS A 109 -11.37 15.82 12.17
C LYS A 109 -12.77 15.18 12.27
N HIS A 110 -13.06 14.43 13.34
CA HIS A 110 -14.37 13.81 13.62
C HIS A 110 -15.03 13.13 12.41
N PHE A 111 -14.27 12.29 11.69
CA PHE A 111 -14.79 11.60 10.52
C PHE A 111 -15.86 10.55 10.86
N SER A 112 -16.76 10.30 9.90
CA SER A 112 -17.69 9.17 9.99
C SER A 112 -16.93 7.83 10.04
N LYS A 113 -17.55 6.79 10.62
CA LYS A 113 -16.91 5.46 10.79
C LYS A 113 -16.31 4.90 9.49
N THR A 114 -17.03 5.03 8.38
CA THR A 114 -16.56 4.56 7.07
C THR A 114 -15.42 5.41 6.51
N LYS A 115 -15.48 6.74 6.70
CA LYS A 115 -14.41 7.66 6.25
C LYS A 115 -13.15 7.48 7.09
N HIS A 116 -13.30 7.25 8.40
CA HIS A 116 -12.22 6.97 9.33
C HIS A 116 -11.41 5.73 8.94
N SER A 117 -12.07 4.59 8.73
CA SER A 117 -11.38 3.34 8.33
C SER A 117 -10.61 3.52 7.01
N LYS A 118 -11.24 4.17 6.02
CA LYS A 118 -10.62 4.48 4.72
C LYS A 118 -9.48 5.48 4.80
N PHE A 119 -9.56 6.43 5.73
CA PHE A 119 -8.50 7.40 5.99
C PHE A 119 -7.28 6.72 6.61
N ASN A 120 -7.49 5.81 7.57
CA ASN A 120 -6.40 5.06 8.21
C ASN A 120 -5.66 4.17 7.22
N GLU A 121 -6.41 3.36 6.45
CA GLU A 121 -5.85 2.53 5.39
C GLU A 121 -5.01 3.37 4.41
N SER A 122 -5.57 4.49 3.94
CA SER A 122 -4.85 5.37 3.02
C SER A 122 -3.65 6.06 3.68
N GLY A 123 -3.74 6.35 4.98
CA GLY A 123 -2.69 6.98 5.77
C GLY A 123 -1.46 6.10 5.92
N GLN A 124 -1.68 4.84 6.35
CA GLN A 124 -0.64 3.82 6.46
C GLN A 124 0.04 3.58 5.11
N LEU A 125 -0.76 3.34 4.07
CA LEU A 125 -0.23 3.11 2.73
C LEU A 125 0.52 4.33 2.17
N SER A 126 0.06 5.55 2.44
CA SER A 126 0.79 6.77 2.02
C SER A 126 2.15 6.87 2.70
N ALA A 127 2.21 6.60 4.01
CA ALA A 127 3.46 6.66 4.76
C ALA A 127 4.47 5.63 4.23
N PHE A 128 4.01 4.38 4.01
CA PHE A 128 4.84 3.33 3.42
C PHE A 128 5.30 3.67 2.01
N TYR A 129 4.38 4.04 1.11
CA TYR A 129 4.75 4.31 -0.27
C TYR A 129 5.66 5.54 -0.39
N LEU A 130 5.52 6.55 0.48
CA LEU A 130 6.41 7.70 0.50
C LEU A 130 7.85 7.28 0.83
N PHE A 131 8.01 6.51 1.91
CA PHE A 131 9.31 6.02 2.33
C PHE A 131 9.93 5.07 1.29
N SER A 132 9.15 4.08 0.82
CA SER A 132 9.62 3.07 -0.14
C SER A 132 9.88 3.64 -1.53
N PHE A 133 9.12 4.64 -1.98
CA PHE A 133 9.41 5.37 -3.22
C PHE A 133 10.69 6.19 -3.07
N GLY A 134 10.82 6.98 -1.99
CA GLY A 134 11.99 7.84 -1.78
C GLY A 134 13.29 7.04 -1.71
N TRP A 135 13.31 5.96 -0.93
CA TRP A 135 14.49 5.08 -0.82
C TRP A 135 14.75 4.31 -2.11
N GLY A 136 13.71 3.75 -2.74
CA GLY A 136 13.91 3.04 -4.01
C GLY A 136 14.43 3.97 -5.11
N ALA A 137 13.92 5.21 -5.19
CA ALA A 137 14.42 6.22 -6.11
C ALA A 137 15.87 6.61 -5.83
N SER A 138 16.30 6.69 -4.56
CA SER A 138 17.71 6.97 -4.25
C SER A 138 18.64 5.84 -4.71
N ILE A 139 18.20 4.58 -4.64
CA ILE A 139 18.95 3.43 -5.19
C ILE A 139 19.00 3.49 -6.72
N LEU A 140 17.89 3.82 -7.38
CA LEU A 140 17.88 3.97 -8.85
C LEU A 140 18.84 5.05 -9.35
N LEU A 141 18.97 6.14 -8.58
CA LEU A 141 19.92 7.21 -8.87
C LEU A 141 21.37 6.78 -8.61
N SER A 142 21.65 6.08 -7.51
CA SER A 142 23.02 5.63 -7.20
C SER A 142 23.53 4.60 -8.20
N GLU A 143 22.67 3.71 -8.69
CA GLU A 143 23.01 2.65 -9.64
C GLU A 143 22.87 3.05 -11.12
N ASN A 144 22.50 4.31 -11.41
CA ASN A 144 22.32 4.85 -12.76
C ASN A 144 21.33 4.08 -13.67
N PHE A 145 20.37 3.34 -13.10
CA PHE A 145 19.41 2.54 -13.88
C PHE A 145 18.44 3.38 -14.72
N LEU A 146 18.22 4.65 -14.36
CA LEU A 146 17.36 5.55 -15.14
C LEU A 146 18.02 6.08 -16.41
N SER A 147 19.34 6.23 -16.39
CA SER A 147 20.11 6.83 -17.49
C SER A 147 20.49 5.80 -18.55
N ASN A 148 20.70 4.54 -18.16
CA ASN A 148 21.04 3.46 -19.08
C ASN A 148 20.12 2.23 -18.88
N PRO A 149 19.04 2.11 -19.66
CA PRO A 149 18.13 0.97 -19.59
C PRO A 149 18.78 -0.39 -19.91
N VAL A 150 19.91 -0.41 -20.62
CA VAL A 150 20.62 -1.66 -20.97
C VAL A 150 21.12 -2.38 -19.71
N ASN A 151 21.45 -1.62 -18.66
CA ASN A 151 21.85 -2.15 -17.35
C ASN A 151 20.81 -3.08 -16.72
N LEU A 152 19.55 -3.05 -17.17
CA LEU A 152 18.47 -3.92 -16.66
C LEU A 152 18.63 -5.39 -17.06
N TRP A 153 19.35 -5.70 -18.14
CA TRP A 153 19.61 -7.08 -18.56
C TRP A 153 21.10 -7.38 -18.82
N GLU A 154 21.93 -6.36 -18.96
CA GLU A 154 23.38 -6.53 -19.11
C GLU A 154 24.01 -7.15 -17.87
N GLY A 155 24.89 -8.14 -18.09
CA GLY A 155 25.52 -8.89 -17.01
C GLY A 155 24.56 -9.82 -16.25
N TYR A 156 23.40 -10.18 -16.83
CA TYR A 156 22.55 -11.23 -16.28
C TYR A 156 23.33 -12.57 -16.21
N PRO A 157 23.12 -13.43 -15.20
CA PRO A 157 22.25 -13.26 -14.04
C PRO A 157 22.79 -12.30 -12.99
N HIS A 158 21.92 -11.45 -12.44
CA HIS A 158 22.27 -10.46 -11.41
C HIS A 158 22.27 -11.10 -10.01
N THR A 159 23.24 -11.98 -9.74
CA THR A 159 23.31 -12.72 -8.46
C THR A 159 23.86 -11.89 -7.31
N LEU A 160 24.57 -10.79 -7.61
CA LEU A 160 25.15 -9.85 -6.66
C LEU A 160 24.34 -8.56 -6.62
N MET A 161 24.09 -8.06 -5.41
CA MET A 161 23.39 -6.79 -5.18
C MET A 161 24.11 -5.97 -4.09
N PRO A 162 24.12 -4.63 -4.20
CA PRO A 162 24.65 -3.77 -3.16
C PRO A 162 23.77 -3.84 -1.90
N PHE A 163 24.36 -3.52 -0.75
CA PHE A 163 23.67 -3.55 0.55
C PHE A 163 22.31 -2.84 0.51
N GLN A 164 22.27 -1.62 -0.02
CA GLN A 164 21.05 -0.80 -0.08
C GLN A 164 19.92 -1.48 -0.84
N MET A 165 20.24 -2.08 -1.99
CA MET A 165 19.26 -2.79 -2.81
C MET A 165 18.77 -4.06 -2.13
N LYS A 166 19.68 -4.85 -1.54
CA LYS A 166 19.29 -6.05 -0.81
C LYS A 166 18.39 -5.72 0.38
N PHE A 167 18.81 -4.76 1.17
CA PHE A 167 18.11 -4.36 2.37
C PHE A 167 16.74 -3.75 2.04
N TYR A 168 16.65 -3.02 0.93
CA TYR A 168 15.37 -2.55 0.38
C TYR A 168 14.41 -3.72 0.14
N PHE A 169 14.80 -4.76 -0.61
CA PHE A 169 13.93 -5.91 -0.88
C PHE A 169 13.50 -6.66 0.39
N ILE A 170 14.42 -6.84 1.35
CA ILE A 170 14.11 -7.43 2.65
C ILE A 170 13.02 -6.62 3.37
N CYS A 171 13.16 -5.30 3.42
CA CYS A 171 12.16 -4.41 4.01
C CYS A 171 10.83 -4.44 3.26
N GLN A 172 10.85 -4.48 1.92
CA GLN A 172 9.62 -4.57 1.11
C GLN A 172 8.86 -5.86 1.39
N LEU A 173 9.56 -7.00 1.41
CA LEU A 173 8.98 -8.29 1.76
C LEU A 173 8.46 -8.29 3.20
N GLY A 174 9.26 -7.80 4.14
CA GLY A 174 8.86 -7.68 5.55
C GLY A 174 7.57 -6.86 5.71
N TYR A 175 7.45 -5.74 5.00
CA TYR A 175 6.23 -4.96 4.96
C TYR A 175 5.07 -5.73 4.32
N TRP A 176 5.18 -6.27 3.11
CA TRP A 176 4.02 -6.98 2.52
C TRP A 176 3.58 -8.21 3.32
N LEU A 177 4.50 -8.84 4.06
CA LEU A 177 4.20 -9.93 4.98
C LEU A 177 3.63 -9.45 6.33
N HIS A 178 3.82 -8.18 6.72
CA HIS A 178 3.27 -7.64 7.99
C HIS A 178 1.74 -7.68 8.01
N ALA A 179 1.11 -7.61 6.83
CA ALA A 179 -0.33 -7.77 6.68
C ALA A 179 -0.78 -9.23 6.84
N LEU A 180 0.11 -10.23 6.74
CA LEU A 180 -0.27 -11.64 6.85
C LEU A 180 -0.72 -12.05 8.25
N PRO A 181 -0.12 -11.61 9.36
CA PRO A 181 -0.69 -11.79 10.70
C PRO A 181 -2.11 -11.20 10.82
N GLU A 182 -2.37 -10.07 10.17
CA GLU A 182 -3.71 -9.45 10.10
C GLU A 182 -4.67 -10.27 9.22
N LEU A 183 -4.15 -10.87 8.14
CA LEU A 183 -4.85 -11.77 7.22
C LEU A 183 -4.82 -13.25 7.63
N TYR A 184 -4.22 -13.62 8.77
CA TYR A 184 -4.07 -15.00 9.27
C TYR A 184 -5.43 -15.68 9.45
N PHE A 185 -6.51 -14.89 9.48
CA PHE A 185 -7.90 -15.33 9.45
C PHE A 185 -8.44 -15.76 8.06
N GLN A 186 -7.67 -15.68 6.97
CA GLN A 186 -8.21 -15.80 5.60
C GLN A 186 -7.82 -17.06 4.81
N LYS A 187 -7.17 -18.08 5.39
CA LYS A 187 -6.91 -19.40 4.75
C LYS A 187 -6.49 -19.28 3.27
N THR A 188 -5.52 -18.42 2.97
CA THR A 188 -5.08 -18.21 1.58
C THR A 188 -4.21 -19.38 1.12
N LYS A 189 -4.52 -19.92 -0.07
CA LYS A 189 -3.74 -20.99 -0.71
C LYS A 189 -2.36 -20.44 -1.11
N LYS A 190 -1.31 -21.25 -0.89
CA LYS A 190 0.08 -20.93 -1.21
C LYS A 190 0.23 -20.65 -2.71
N ALA A 191 0.49 -19.40 -3.08
CA ALA A 191 1.06 -19.09 -4.38
C ALA A 191 2.58 -19.17 -4.23
N ALA A 192 3.18 -20.26 -4.70
CA ALA A 192 4.64 -20.41 -4.74
C ALA A 192 5.17 -19.57 -5.91
N VAL A 193 5.54 -18.32 -5.66
CA VAL A 193 6.40 -17.58 -6.56
C VAL A 193 7.82 -18.09 -6.32
N ASN A 194 8.48 -18.60 -7.35
CA ASN A 194 9.89 -19.00 -7.26
C ASN A 194 10.74 -17.77 -6.93
N ILE A 195 11.16 -17.68 -5.67
CA ILE A 195 11.90 -16.56 -5.10
C ILE A 195 13.20 -16.33 -5.90
N ASP A 196 13.84 -17.39 -6.37
CA ASP A 196 15.09 -17.32 -7.12
C ASP A 196 14.94 -16.59 -8.47
N ILE A 197 13.80 -16.74 -9.15
CA ILE A 197 13.53 -16.04 -10.42
C ILE A 197 13.35 -14.54 -10.14
N PHE A 198 12.62 -14.18 -9.08
CA PHE A 198 12.43 -12.79 -8.66
C PHE A 198 13.75 -12.15 -8.23
N CYS A 199 14.59 -12.88 -7.50
CA CYS A 199 15.90 -12.43 -7.06
C CYS A 199 16.88 -12.24 -8.23
N SER A 200 16.77 -13.05 -9.30
CA SER A 200 17.63 -12.92 -10.50
C SER A 200 17.31 -11.69 -11.38
N LEU A 201 16.09 -11.15 -11.28
CA LEU A 201 15.62 -9.97 -12.02
C LEU A 201 15.54 -8.73 -11.11
N ASN A 202 16.43 -8.64 -10.13
CA ASN A 202 16.37 -7.63 -9.07
C ASN A 202 16.37 -6.18 -9.62
N ARG A 203 17.15 -5.87 -10.66
CA ARG A 203 17.23 -4.52 -11.25
C ARG A 203 15.91 -4.10 -11.87
N LEU A 204 15.34 -4.94 -12.71
CA LEU A 204 14.01 -4.73 -13.29
C LEU A 204 12.95 -4.63 -12.18
N GLY A 205 12.98 -5.56 -11.22
CA GLY A 205 12.07 -5.58 -10.08
C GLY A 205 12.08 -4.27 -9.29
N LEU A 206 13.25 -3.70 -9.02
CA LEU A 206 13.39 -2.43 -8.32
C LEU A 206 12.75 -1.28 -9.11
N VAL A 207 13.05 -1.16 -10.42
CA VAL A 207 12.46 -0.10 -11.27
C VAL A 207 10.93 -0.20 -11.30
N LEU A 208 10.40 -1.40 -11.49
CA LEU A 208 8.95 -1.62 -11.54
C LEU A 208 8.27 -1.31 -10.20
N LEU A 209 8.91 -1.67 -9.08
CA LEU A 209 8.41 -1.36 -7.73
C LEU A 209 8.38 0.14 -7.47
N VAL A 210 9.46 0.87 -7.78
CA VAL A 210 9.52 2.32 -7.59
C VAL A 210 8.45 3.02 -8.41
N LEU A 211 8.28 2.64 -9.67
CA LEU A 211 7.24 3.18 -10.55
C LEU A 211 5.83 2.89 -9.98
N HIS A 212 5.60 1.66 -9.50
CA HIS A 212 4.33 1.29 -8.91
C HIS A 212 4.03 2.08 -7.63
N TYR A 213 4.99 2.15 -6.71
CA TYR A 213 4.83 2.85 -5.43
C TYR A 213 4.62 4.34 -5.60
N PHE A 214 5.28 4.97 -6.59
CA PHE A 214 5.01 6.37 -6.92
C PHE A 214 3.53 6.60 -7.29
N ILE A 215 2.97 5.74 -8.15
CA ILE A 215 1.59 5.86 -8.60
C ILE A 215 0.61 5.61 -7.45
N GLU A 216 0.86 4.60 -6.62
CA GLU A 216 0.02 4.30 -5.45
C GLU A 216 0.11 5.41 -4.40
N LEU A 217 1.29 6.00 -4.20
CA LEU A 217 1.47 7.17 -3.33
C LEU A 217 0.57 8.32 -3.76
N LEU A 218 0.56 8.64 -5.06
CA LEU A 218 -0.29 9.70 -5.61
C LEU A 218 -1.77 9.44 -5.36
N PHE A 219 -2.23 8.19 -5.52
CA PHE A 219 -3.60 7.81 -5.20
C PHE A 219 -3.93 8.06 -3.74
N HIS A 220 -3.11 7.54 -2.83
CA HIS A 220 -3.39 7.57 -1.41
C HIS A 220 -3.26 8.98 -0.83
N VAL A 221 -2.28 9.77 -1.27
CA VAL A 221 -2.17 11.19 -0.91
C VAL A 221 -3.36 11.98 -1.44
N SER A 222 -3.78 11.75 -2.70
CA SER A 222 -4.98 12.39 -3.26
C SER A 222 -6.23 12.06 -2.45
N ARG A 223 -6.36 10.81 -2.00
CA ARG A 223 -7.48 10.35 -1.16
C ARG A 223 -7.46 10.98 0.24
N LEU A 224 -6.30 11.13 0.86
CA LEU A 224 -6.16 11.84 2.14
C LEU A 224 -6.53 13.33 2.01
N ILE A 225 -6.04 14.00 0.95
CA ILE A 225 -6.38 15.41 0.66
C ILE A 225 -7.89 15.56 0.43
N TYR A 226 -8.48 14.66 -0.35
CA TYR A 226 -9.92 14.63 -0.60
C TYR A 226 -10.74 14.46 0.69
N PHE A 227 -10.30 13.61 1.62
CA PHE A 227 -10.99 13.47 2.91
C PHE A 227 -10.91 14.72 3.77
N SER A 228 -9.85 15.52 3.65
CA SER A 228 -9.74 16.82 4.31
C SER A 228 -10.61 17.90 3.65
N ASN A 229 -10.67 17.91 2.32
CA ASN A 229 -11.50 18.84 1.56
C ASN A 229 -12.01 18.17 0.27
N GLU A 230 -13.32 17.96 0.22
CA GLU A 230 -13.96 17.20 -0.87
C GLU A 230 -13.94 17.93 -2.22
N ASN A 231 -13.66 19.25 -2.23
CA ASN A 231 -13.48 20.03 -3.45
C ASN A 231 -12.13 19.78 -4.12
N ARG A 232 -11.15 19.20 -3.42
CA ARG A 232 -9.79 18.94 -3.95
C ARG A 232 -9.71 17.60 -4.68
N GLN A 233 -10.39 17.53 -5.82
CA GLN A 233 -10.45 16.32 -6.66
C GLN A 233 -9.31 16.22 -7.68
N PHE A 234 -8.60 17.33 -7.93
CA PHE A 234 -7.59 17.44 -8.99
C PHE A 234 -6.49 16.38 -8.88
N GLY A 235 -6.10 16.00 -7.66
CA GLY A 235 -5.09 14.94 -7.45
C GLY A 235 -5.49 13.59 -8.05
N PHE A 236 -6.79 13.24 -8.01
CA PHE A 236 -7.26 12.01 -8.66
C PHE A 236 -7.18 12.06 -10.18
N THR A 237 -7.30 13.24 -10.79
CA THR A 237 -7.13 13.41 -12.24
C THR A 237 -5.66 13.19 -12.62
N ILE A 238 -4.73 13.82 -11.88
CA ILE A 238 -3.28 13.61 -12.08
C ILE A 238 -2.94 12.13 -11.92
N TRP A 239 -3.40 11.51 -10.83
CA TRP A 239 -3.18 10.10 -10.57
C TRP A 239 -3.74 9.23 -11.71
N ALA A 240 -4.95 9.49 -12.21
CA ALA A 240 -5.54 8.66 -13.26
C ALA A 240 -4.73 8.68 -14.55
N VAL A 241 -4.20 9.85 -14.95
CA VAL A 241 -3.32 9.96 -16.13
C VAL A 241 -2.01 9.23 -15.89
N LEU A 242 -1.36 9.49 -14.76
CA LEU A 242 -0.07 8.86 -14.41
C LEU A 242 -0.18 7.36 -14.17
N PHE A 243 -1.34 6.89 -13.72
CA PHE A 243 -1.62 5.46 -13.56
C PHE A 243 -1.53 4.76 -14.91
N VAL A 244 -2.27 5.24 -15.92
CA VAL A 244 -2.25 4.64 -17.27
C VAL A 244 -0.85 4.70 -17.87
N LEU A 245 -0.18 5.85 -17.82
CA LEU A 245 1.19 6.00 -18.32
C LEU A 245 2.16 5.05 -17.61
N GLY A 246 2.04 4.92 -16.30
CA GLY A 246 2.88 4.03 -15.52
C GLY A 246 2.64 2.54 -15.80
N ARG A 247 1.40 2.12 -16.12
CA ARG A 247 1.13 0.75 -16.58
C ARG A 247 1.76 0.49 -17.94
N LEU A 248 1.64 1.43 -18.88
CA LEU A 248 2.30 1.33 -20.18
C LEU A 248 3.82 1.24 -20.03
N LEU A 249 4.42 2.11 -19.22
CA LEU A 249 5.86 2.09 -18.95
C LEU A 249 6.30 0.77 -18.28
N THR A 250 5.51 0.24 -17.35
CA THR A 250 5.78 -1.08 -16.73
C THR A 250 5.83 -2.19 -17.78
N LEU A 251 4.85 -2.24 -18.69
CA LEU A 251 4.82 -3.23 -19.77
C LEU A 251 5.98 -3.03 -20.75
N SER A 252 6.23 -1.80 -21.19
CA SER A 252 7.30 -1.47 -22.13
C SER A 252 8.67 -1.89 -21.58
N LEU A 253 8.99 -1.54 -20.33
CA LEU A 253 10.24 -1.92 -19.69
C LEU A 253 10.36 -3.45 -19.54
N SER A 254 9.27 -4.12 -19.16
CA SER A 254 9.28 -5.58 -18.99
C SER A 254 9.53 -6.30 -20.32
N VAL A 255 8.86 -5.87 -21.39
CA VAL A 255 9.05 -6.42 -22.74
C VAL A 255 10.44 -6.07 -23.27
N LEU A 256 10.94 -4.86 -23.06
CA LEU A 256 12.29 -4.46 -23.45
C LEU A 256 13.35 -5.32 -22.77
N THR A 257 13.28 -5.47 -21.44
CA THR A 257 14.27 -6.20 -20.66
C THR A 257 14.17 -7.72 -20.89
N VAL A 258 12.98 -8.30 -20.73
CA VAL A 258 12.82 -9.76 -20.77
C VAL A 258 12.55 -10.27 -22.18
N GLY A 259 11.71 -9.56 -22.95
CA GLY A 259 11.30 -9.99 -24.29
C GLY A 259 12.37 -9.76 -25.35
N PHE A 260 13.14 -8.68 -25.25
CA PHE A 260 14.21 -8.37 -26.19
C PHE A 260 15.60 -8.58 -25.57
N GLY A 261 15.95 -7.84 -24.51
CA GLY A 261 17.29 -7.84 -23.94
C GLY A 261 17.81 -9.22 -23.53
N LEU A 262 17.08 -9.92 -22.67
CA LEU A 262 17.43 -11.28 -22.26
C LEU A 262 17.27 -12.30 -23.39
N ALA A 263 16.35 -12.09 -24.33
CA ALA A 263 16.15 -13.00 -25.45
C ALA A 263 17.31 -12.96 -26.46
N THR A 264 18.00 -11.82 -26.59
CA THR A 264 19.17 -11.63 -27.46
C THR A 264 20.51 -11.83 -26.75
N ALA A 265 20.51 -12.03 -25.42
CA ALA A 265 21.73 -12.24 -24.65
C ALA A 265 22.37 -13.60 -24.97
N GLU A 266 23.70 -13.67 -24.96
CA GLU A 266 24.47 -14.88 -25.31
C GLU A 266 24.28 -16.02 -24.30
N ASN A 267 23.98 -15.68 -23.04
CA ASN A 267 23.82 -16.59 -21.90
C ASN A 267 22.47 -17.34 -21.88
N GLN A 268 21.95 -17.79 -23.03
CA GLN A 268 20.73 -18.59 -23.09
C GLN A 268 20.94 -19.93 -22.37
N GLY A 269 20.06 -20.28 -21.45
CA GLY A 269 20.17 -21.55 -20.72
C GLY A 269 19.48 -21.55 -19.36
N PHE A 270 19.51 -22.72 -18.72
CA PHE A 270 19.05 -22.92 -17.36
C PHE A 270 20.18 -23.50 -16.52
N ASP A 271 20.60 -22.78 -15.49
CA ASP A 271 21.57 -23.20 -14.50
C ASP A 271 21.16 -22.67 -13.13
N LEU A 272 20.70 -23.58 -12.28
CA LEU A 272 20.26 -23.25 -10.92
C LEU A 272 21.41 -22.79 -10.03
N ALA A 273 22.62 -23.36 -10.21
CA ALA A 273 23.78 -23.03 -9.38
C ALA A 273 24.34 -21.65 -9.73
N ALA A 274 24.36 -21.30 -11.03
CA ALA A 274 24.74 -19.96 -11.48
C ALA A 274 23.62 -18.91 -11.34
N GLY A 275 22.40 -19.33 -11.01
CA GLY A 275 21.22 -18.46 -10.95
C GLY A 275 20.75 -17.98 -12.33
N ASN A 276 21.12 -18.68 -13.41
CA ASN A 276 20.72 -18.37 -14.77
C ASN A 276 19.39 -19.07 -15.09
N PHE A 277 18.34 -18.28 -15.29
CA PHE A 277 17.02 -18.79 -15.67
C PHE A 277 16.60 -18.32 -17.08
N ASN A 278 17.56 -17.99 -17.95
CA ASN A 278 17.32 -17.40 -19.27
C ASN A 278 16.88 -18.43 -20.33
N ILE A 279 15.76 -19.11 -20.08
CA ILE A 279 15.06 -19.96 -21.05
C ILE A 279 13.73 -19.33 -21.48
N VAL A 280 13.30 -19.62 -22.71
CA VAL A 280 12.05 -19.10 -23.28
C VAL A 280 10.85 -19.29 -22.35
N PHE A 281 10.72 -20.48 -21.75
CA PHE A 281 9.62 -20.79 -20.83
C PHE A 281 9.56 -19.83 -19.63
N VAL A 282 10.70 -19.56 -18.99
CA VAL A 282 10.78 -18.63 -17.85
C VAL A 282 10.46 -17.20 -18.30
N ARG A 283 11.05 -16.76 -19.42
CA ARG A 283 10.79 -15.41 -19.96
C ARG A 283 9.31 -15.18 -20.24
N ILE A 284 8.65 -16.12 -20.91
CA ILE A 284 7.21 -16.05 -21.20
C ILE A 284 6.39 -16.08 -19.89
N THR A 285 6.77 -16.90 -18.92
CA THR A 285 6.09 -16.96 -17.61
C THR A 285 6.20 -15.62 -16.87
N VAL A 286 7.38 -15.02 -16.83
CA VAL A 286 7.60 -13.70 -16.19
C VAL A 286 6.79 -12.62 -16.90
N LEU A 287 6.85 -12.55 -18.23
CA LEU A 287 6.07 -11.58 -19.01
C LEU A 287 4.56 -11.79 -18.83
N ALA A 288 4.09 -13.04 -18.81
CA ALA A 288 2.69 -13.36 -18.57
C ALA A 288 2.25 -12.94 -17.16
N ALA A 289 3.06 -13.21 -16.13
CA ALA A 289 2.77 -12.79 -14.76
C ALA A 289 2.65 -11.26 -14.64
N ILE A 290 3.60 -10.53 -15.24
CA ILE A 290 3.56 -9.07 -15.30
C ILE A 290 2.31 -8.61 -16.06
N CYS A 291 2.05 -9.13 -17.25
CA CYS A 291 0.90 -8.76 -18.06
C CYS A 291 -0.44 -9.00 -17.34
N LEU A 292 -0.61 -10.19 -16.75
CA LEU A 292 -1.80 -10.53 -15.97
C LEU A 292 -1.98 -9.59 -14.77
N SER A 293 -0.89 -9.25 -14.07
CA SER A 293 -0.95 -8.26 -12.98
C SER A 293 -1.39 -6.88 -13.47
N GLN A 294 -0.90 -6.44 -14.63
CA GLN A 294 -1.30 -5.14 -15.22
C GLN A 294 -2.76 -5.16 -15.64
N VAL A 295 -3.23 -6.23 -16.28
CA VAL A 295 -4.65 -6.41 -16.66
C VAL A 295 -5.54 -6.38 -15.43
N PHE A 296 -5.17 -7.09 -14.36
CA PHE A 296 -5.92 -7.09 -13.10
C PHE A 296 -6.03 -5.68 -12.51
N MET A 297 -4.92 -4.93 -12.47
CA MET A 297 -4.92 -3.55 -11.96
C MET A 297 -5.72 -2.60 -12.85
N MET A 298 -5.61 -2.73 -14.18
CA MET A 298 -6.41 -1.96 -15.13
C MET A 298 -7.90 -2.24 -15.00
N TRP A 299 -8.28 -3.50 -14.79
CA TRP A 299 -9.67 -3.86 -14.55
C TRP A 299 -10.21 -3.20 -13.27
N LYS A 300 -9.44 -3.20 -12.17
CA LYS A 300 -9.80 -2.46 -10.94
C LYS A 300 -9.94 -0.96 -11.19
N PHE A 301 -9.01 -0.37 -11.94
CA PHE A 301 -9.04 1.04 -12.30
C PHE A 301 -10.27 1.41 -13.12
N ILE A 302 -10.60 0.64 -14.17
CA ILE A 302 -11.77 0.87 -15.01
C ILE A 302 -13.04 0.80 -14.16
N ASN A 303 -13.19 -0.24 -13.33
CA ASN A 303 -14.33 -0.36 -12.43
C ASN A 303 -14.46 0.82 -11.46
N PHE A 304 -13.34 1.31 -10.93
CA PHE A 304 -13.30 2.49 -10.09
C PHE A 304 -13.76 3.75 -10.86
N GLN A 305 -13.24 3.97 -12.07
CA GLN A 305 -13.59 5.12 -12.89
C GLN A 305 -15.06 5.09 -13.34
N LEU A 306 -15.57 3.91 -13.75
CA LEU A 306 -16.97 3.70 -14.09
C LEU A 306 -17.90 3.96 -12.90
N ARG A 307 -17.52 3.51 -11.71
CA ARG A 307 -18.26 3.82 -10.48
C ARG A 307 -18.31 5.32 -10.23
N ARG A 308 -17.15 5.99 -10.29
CA ARG A 308 -17.05 7.44 -10.08
C ARG A 308 -17.87 8.22 -11.09
N TRP A 309 -17.84 7.83 -12.36
CA TRP A 309 -18.64 8.46 -13.40
C TRP A 309 -20.15 8.29 -13.16
N ARG A 310 -20.60 7.08 -12.77
CA ARG A 310 -21.99 6.85 -12.39
C ARG A 310 -22.45 7.73 -11.23
N GLU A 311 -21.62 7.85 -10.18
CA GLU A 311 -21.91 8.71 -9.02
C GLU A 311 -22.02 10.19 -9.43
N HIS A 312 -21.11 10.70 -10.28
CA HIS A 312 -21.20 12.07 -10.79
C HIS A 312 -22.44 12.31 -11.67
N SER A 313 -22.77 11.36 -12.55
CA SER A 313 -23.96 11.45 -13.41
C SER A 313 -25.24 11.47 -12.59
N GLN A 314 -25.34 10.68 -11.52
CA GLN A 314 -26.49 10.69 -10.59
C GLN A 314 -26.62 12.03 -9.85
N VAL A 315 -25.52 12.62 -9.41
CA VAL A 315 -25.54 13.94 -8.76
C VAL A 315 -25.98 15.03 -9.75
N GLN A 316 -25.55 14.94 -11.02
CA GLN A 316 -25.98 15.87 -12.06
C GLN A 316 -27.46 15.71 -12.43
N THR A 317 -27.98 14.49 -12.49
CA THR A 317 -29.42 14.25 -12.78
C THR A 317 -30.31 14.70 -11.62
N LEU A 318 -29.89 14.50 -10.36
CA LEU A 318 -30.60 15.02 -9.18
C LEU A 318 -30.63 16.56 -9.14
N LYS A 319 -29.55 17.23 -9.56
CA LYS A 319 -29.49 18.69 -9.67
C LYS A 319 -30.32 19.27 -10.82
N LYS A 320 -30.63 18.46 -11.85
CA LYS A 320 -31.43 18.88 -13.02
C LYS A 320 -32.94 18.62 -12.87
N LYS A 321 -33.42 18.00 -11.79
CA LYS A 321 -34.88 17.86 -11.56
C LYS A 321 -35.48 19.24 -11.25
N PRO A 322 -36.46 19.74 -12.02
CA PRO A 322 -37.14 20.99 -11.73
C PRO A 322 -37.89 20.88 -10.40
N ALA A 323 -37.88 21.94 -9.58
CA ALA A 323 -38.76 22.05 -8.42
C ALA A 323 -40.24 21.92 -8.88
N PRO A 324 -41.12 21.23 -8.13
CA PRO A 324 -42.52 21.15 -8.50
C PRO A 324 -43.11 22.56 -8.55
N ALA A 325 -43.64 22.94 -9.71
CA ALA A 325 -44.24 24.24 -9.94
C ALA A 325 -45.40 24.42 -8.95
N LYS A 326 -45.27 25.38 -8.02
CA LYS A 326 -46.41 25.88 -7.24
C LYS A 326 -47.44 26.43 -8.22
N SER A 327 -48.56 25.72 -8.39
CA SER A 327 -49.69 26.18 -9.17
C SER A 327 -50.19 27.52 -8.63
N LYS A 328 -49.95 28.60 -9.38
CA LYS A 328 -50.57 29.91 -9.13
C LYS A 328 -52.05 29.82 -9.48
N SER A 329 -52.91 29.81 -8.47
CA SER A 329 -54.32 30.18 -8.62
C SER A 329 -54.41 31.70 -8.87
N LYS A 330 -54.99 32.06 -10.01
CA LYS A 330 -55.52 33.38 -10.43
C LYS A 330 -57.01 33.06 -10.68
N LYS A 331 -58.05 33.79 -10.31
CA LYS A 331 -58.36 35.22 -10.10
C LYS A 331 -59.81 35.19 -9.52
N ASP A 332 -60.28 36.09 -8.65
CA ASP A 332 -61.10 37.23 -9.11
C ASP A 332 -61.43 38.22 -7.98
N LYS A 333 -61.52 39.48 -8.39
CA LYS A 333 -61.93 40.67 -7.62
C LYS A 333 -63.46 40.72 -7.48
N ALA A 334 -63.97 41.19 -6.33
CA ALA A 334 -64.66 42.49 -6.19
C ALA A 334 -65.74 42.51 -5.09
N ASN A 335 -65.84 43.68 -4.44
CA ASN A 335 -66.97 44.30 -3.73
C ASN A 335 -67.25 43.97 -2.25
N GLY A 336 -67.36 45.05 -1.46
CA GLY A 336 -68.46 45.21 -0.52
C GLY A 336 -68.16 45.19 0.98
N VAL A 337 -67.63 46.31 1.51
CA VAL A 337 -68.21 47.09 2.63
C VAL A 337 -68.98 46.37 3.76
N ASN A 338 -68.59 46.72 5.00
CA ASN A 338 -69.31 46.74 6.31
C ASN A 338 -69.18 45.58 7.32
N GLY A 339 -68.99 45.99 8.60
CA GLY A 339 -69.38 45.28 9.82
C GLY A 339 -68.20 44.75 10.65
N VAL A 340 -67.61 45.51 11.60
CA VAL A 340 -68.05 45.74 13.00
C VAL A 340 -67.82 44.55 13.94
N ASN A 341 -66.95 44.78 14.95
CA ASN A 341 -66.85 44.17 16.29
C ASN A 341 -66.64 42.64 16.39
N SER A 342 -66.02 42.07 17.43
CA SER A 342 -65.41 42.54 18.67
C SER A 342 -64.77 41.32 19.37
N HIS A 343 -63.66 41.55 20.07
CA HIS A 343 -63.24 40.96 21.35
C HIS A 343 -63.28 39.45 21.65
N ALA A 344 -62.20 39.05 22.35
CA ALA A 344 -62.13 38.08 23.45
C ALA A 344 -62.24 36.59 23.08
N ALA A 345 -61.60 35.64 23.75
CA ALA A 345 -60.60 35.60 24.80
C ALA A 345 -60.15 34.11 24.90
N ASP A 346 -58.98 33.91 25.50
CA ASP A 346 -58.59 32.80 26.36
C ASP A 346 -58.73 31.31 25.95
N SER A 347 -57.57 30.66 26.08
CA SER A 347 -57.28 29.24 26.35
C SER A 347 -58.20 28.65 27.45
N PRO A 348 -58.45 27.31 27.53
CA PRO A 348 -57.44 26.42 28.09
C PRO A 348 -57.38 24.98 27.53
N ARG A 349 -56.13 24.50 27.49
CA ARG A 349 -55.62 23.12 27.66
C ARG A 349 -56.61 22.07 28.20
N ALA A 350 -56.68 20.91 27.54
CA ALA A 350 -57.05 19.62 28.13
C ALA A 350 -55.99 18.55 27.84
N ARG A 351 -55.83 17.63 28.80
CA ARG A 351 -54.75 16.66 29.00
C ARG A 351 -55.34 15.24 28.89
N LYS A 352 -54.47 14.26 28.58
CA LYS A 352 -54.60 12.77 28.70
C LYS A 352 -55.35 12.10 27.53
N GLU A 353 -55.00 10.88 27.09
CA GLU A 353 -54.54 9.72 27.86
C GLU A 353 -53.75 8.67 27.03
N LYS A 354 -53.08 7.74 27.73
CA LYS A 354 -52.34 6.56 27.23
C LYS A 354 -53.27 5.34 27.10
N SER A 355 -52.95 4.42 26.19
CA SER A 355 -52.97 2.92 26.31
C SER A 355 -52.86 2.33 24.88
N SER A 356 -52.23 1.19 24.58
CA SER A 356 -51.47 0.17 25.31
C SER A 356 -50.26 -0.26 24.48
#